data_AF-A0A7S2FRP6-F1
#
_entry.id   AF-A0A7S2FRP6-F1
#
_cell.length_a   1.000
_cell.length_b   1.000
_cell.length_c   1.000
_cell.angle_alpha   90.00
_cell.angle_beta   90.00
_cell.angle_gamma   90.00
#
_symmetry.space_group_name_H-M   'P 1'
#
loop_
_entity.id
_entity.type
_entity.pdbx_description
1 polymer ?
#
loop_
_entity_poly.entity_id
_entity_poly.type
_entity_poly.pdbx_seq_one_letter_code
_entity_poly.pdbx_strand_id
1 'polypeptide(L)'
;TLNQDFFQKVKVDKAHQKKFQTYFKEHAPGETLASRADIQEKMHTGMLKIRIDRARNLRRADAHRFRDCDAHVQVWVRNDAKGAWRKKPWMRTKIVNNKRDPVWNTEQERPVLTG
;
A
#
# COMPACT_ATOMS: atom_id res chain seq x y z
N THR A 1 5.32 -14.92 -15.74
CA THR A 1 5.83 -15.92 -16.70
C THR A 1 5.55 -15.42 -18.10
N LEU A 2 6.53 -15.47 -19.01
CA LEU A 2 6.31 -15.11 -20.41
C LEU A 2 5.29 -16.11 -21.01
N ASN A 3 4.12 -15.60 -21.42
CA ASN A 3 3.04 -16.43 -21.97
C ASN A 3 3.44 -17.00 -23.34
N GLN A 4 2.96 -18.21 -23.66
CA GLN A 4 3.17 -18.86 -24.97
C GLN A 4 2.79 -17.96 -26.16
N ASP A 5 1.82 -17.07 -25.92
CA ASP A 5 1.32 -16.06 -26.85
C ASP A 5 2.40 -15.07 -27.35
N PHE A 6 3.39 -14.76 -26.50
CA PHE A 6 4.51 -13.88 -26.86
C PHE A 6 5.45 -14.56 -27.88
N PHE A 7 5.79 -15.82 -27.64
CA PHE A 7 6.73 -16.55 -28.49
C PHE A 7 6.12 -16.96 -29.84
N GLN A 8 4.80 -17.14 -29.90
CA GLN A 8 4.09 -17.33 -31.17
C GLN A 8 4.11 -16.07 -32.05
N LYS A 9 3.89 -14.88 -31.47
CA LYS A 9 3.90 -13.61 -32.23
C LYS A 9 5.27 -13.27 -32.83
N VAL A 10 6.36 -13.61 -32.14
CA VAL A 10 7.73 -13.30 -32.59
C VAL A 10 8.31 -14.41 -33.49
N LYS A 11 7.57 -15.49 -33.76
CA LYS A 11 7.98 -16.64 -34.61
C LYS A 11 9.36 -17.20 -34.23
N VAL A 12 9.62 -17.34 -32.94
CA VAL A 12 10.92 -17.74 -32.42
C VAL A 12 10.99 -19.26 -32.31
N ASP A 13 12.04 -19.85 -32.87
CA ASP A 13 12.28 -21.30 -32.82
C ASP A 13 12.53 -21.80 -31.37
N LYS A 14 12.22 -23.08 -31.08
CA LYS A 14 12.23 -23.63 -29.71
C LYS A 14 13.57 -23.47 -28.99
N ALA A 15 14.68 -23.59 -29.71
CA ALA A 15 16.02 -23.38 -29.16
C ALA A 15 16.26 -21.93 -28.71
N HIS A 16 15.72 -20.96 -29.46
CA HIS A 16 15.79 -19.55 -29.14
C HIS A 16 14.81 -19.17 -28.02
N GLN A 17 13.63 -19.80 -27.94
CA GLN A 17 12.71 -19.61 -26.82
C GLN A 17 13.36 -19.94 -25.47
N LYS A 18 14.13 -21.04 -25.41
CA LYS A 18 14.88 -21.40 -24.20
C LYS A 18 15.94 -20.36 -23.85
N LYS A 19 16.69 -19.86 -24.84
CA LYS A 19 17.66 -18.76 -24.63
C LYS A 19 16.99 -17.48 -24.15
N PHE A 20 15.84 -17.10 -24.71
CA PHE A 20 15.08 -15.95 -24.25
C PHE A 20 14.54 -16.13 -22.83
N GLN A 21 13.99 -17.31 -22.50
CA GLN A 21 13.54 -17.60 -21.14
C GLN A 21 14.69 -17.51 -20.12
N THR A 22 15.87 -18.04 -20.46
CA THR A 22 17.07 -17.93 -19.62
C THR A 22 17.52 -16.47 -19.50
N TYR A 23 17.61 -15.75 -20.61
CA TYR A 23 18.00 -14.34 -20.63
C TYR A 23 17.07 -13.47 -19.77
N PHE A 24 15.75 -13.60 -19.94
CA PHE A 24 14.77 -12.85 -19.14
C PHE A 24 14.68 -13.32 -17.69
N LYS A 25 15.07 -14.55 -17.38
CA LYS A 25 15.20 -15.03 -16.00
C LYS A 25 16.44 -14.41 -15.33
N GLU A 26 17.55 -14.29 -16.05
CA GLU A 26 18.80 -13.71 -15.56
C GLU A 26 18.80 -12.18 -15.54
N HIS A 27 18.06 -11.54 -16.44
CA HIS A 27 17.99 -10.08 -16.62
C HIS A 27 16.62 -9.51 -16.26
N ALA A 28 15.85 -10.20 -15.41
CA ALA A 28 14.62 -9.64 -14.87
C ALA A 28 14.96 -8.33 -14.12
N PRO A 29 14.31 -7.19 -14.42
CA PRO A 29 14.70 -5.85 -13.92
C PRO A 29 14.50 -5.63 -12.40
N GLY A 30 14.48 -6.68 -11.59
CA GLY A 30 14.38 -6.61 -10.13
C GLY A 30 15.22 -7.64 -9.34
N GLU A 31 16.19 -8.34 -9.97
CA GLU A 31 16.96 -9.41 -9.30
C GLU A 31 18.46 -9.17 -9.14
N THR A 32 19.01 -8.00 -9.46
CA THR A 32 20.43 -7.75 -9.13
C THR A 32 20.57 -7.42 -7.64
N LEU A 33 21.62 -7.95 -7.01
CA LEU A 33 21.89 -7.72 -5.58
C LEU A 33 21.98 -6.23 -5.25
N ALA A 34 22.58 -5.45 -6.15
CA ALA A 34 22.65 -3.99 -6.06
C ALA A 34 21.25 -3.34 -6.06
N SER A 35 20.34 -3.73 -6.97
CA SER A 35 18.97 -3.20 -6.96
C SER A 35 18.20 -3.53 -5.68
N ARG A 36 18.45 -4.72 -5.09
CA ARG A 36 17.83 -5.12 -3.82
C ARG A 36 18.36 -4.29 -2.66
N ALA A 37 19.68 -4.06 -2.61
CA ALA A 37 20.32 -3.21 -1.61
C ALA A 37 19.81 -1.76 -1.70
N ASP A 38 19.76 -1.18 -2.90
CA ASP A 38 19.24 0.18 -3.14
C ASP A 38 17.78 0.33 -2.71
N ILE A 39 16.94 -0.66 -2.99
CA ILE A 39 15.54 -0.66 -2.53
C ILE A 39 15.51 -0.72 -1.00
N GLN A 40 16.34 -1.55 -0.38
CA GLN A 40 16.39 -1.72 1.07
C GLN A 40 16.91 -0.47 1.79
N GLU A 41 17.88 0.25 1.24
CA GLU A 41 18.33 1.55 1.75
C GLU A 41 17.24 2.63 1.64
N LYS A 42 16.47 2.60 0.55
CA LYS A 42 15.33 3.52 0.34
C LYS A 42 14.11 3.16 1.20
N MET A 43 14.11 2.03 1.91
CA MET A 43 13.00 1.66 2.77
C MET A 43 13.03 2.46 4.07
N HIS A 44 12.17 3.48 4.16
CA HIS A 44 12.00 4.31 5.36
C HIS A 44 11.67 3.44 6.58
N THR A 45 12.59 3.41 7.55
CA THR A 45 12.40 2.79 8.84
C THR A 45 12.43 3.84 9.94
N GLY A 46 11.69 3.61 11.03
CA GLY A 46 11.68 4.52 12.17
C GLY A 46 10.41 4.40 13.01
N MET A 47 10.27 5.29 13.99
CA MET A 47 9.08 5.38 14.84
C MET A 47 8.11 6.41 14.27
N LEU A 48 6.87 5.97 14.00
CA LEU A 48 5.79 6.86 13.61
C LEU A 48 4.80 6.98 14.76
N LYS A 49 4.62 8.22 15.20
CA LYS A 49 3.65 8.60 16.22
C LYS A 49 2.57 9.47 15.58
N ILE A 50 1.32 9.04 15.67
CA ILE A 50 0.15 9.76 15.13
C ILE A 50 -0.86 9.96 16.24
N ARG A 51 -1.34 11.20 16.36
CA ARG A 51 -2.43 11.58 17.26
C ARG A 51 -3.61 12.11 16.44
N ILE A 52 -4.79 11.53 16.67
CA ILE A 52 -6.04 11.93 16.04
C ILE A 52 -6.93 12.54 17.12
N ASP A 53 -7.03 13.87 17.09
CA ASP A 53 -7.74 14.64 18.11
C ASP A 53 -9.26 14.68 17.80
N ARG A 54 -9.66 15.37 16.72
CA ARG A 54 -11.06 15.58 16.35
C ARG A 54 -11.25 15.93 14.88
N ALA A 55 -12.47 15.79 14.39
CA ALA A 55 -12.94 16.41 13.15
C ALA A 55 -14.04 17.42 13.46
N ARG A 56 -14.28 18.35 12.54
CA ARG A 56 -15.34 19.37 12.67
C ARG A 56 -16.10 19.53 11.38
N ASN A 57 -17.38 19.87 11.48
CA ASN A 57 -18.27 20.17 10.36
C ASN A 57 -18.36 19.05 9.31
N LEU A 58 -18.36 17.78 9.73
CA LEU A 58 -18.51 16.67 8.79
C LEU A 58 -19.84 16.74 8.03
N ARG A 59 -19.83 16.28 6.78
CA ARG A 59 -21.05 16.13 5.97
C ARG A 59 -21.91 15.01 6.55
N ARG A 60 -23.23 15.20 6.56
CA ARG A 60 -24.17 14.13 6.91
C ARG A 60 -24.10 13.02 5.86
N ALA A 61 -23.82 11.80 6.32
CA ALA A 61 -23.78 10.61 5.47
C ALA A 61 -25.14 9.90 5.45
N ASP A 62 -25.82 9.82 6.60
CA ASP A 62 -27.10 9.10 6.75
C ASP A 62 -28.32 10.03 6.73
N ALA A 63 -28.31 11.02 5.82
CA ALA A 63 -29.38 12.01 5.70
C ALA A 63 -30.75 11.36 5.45
N HIS A 64 -30.80 10.27 4.68
CA HIS A 64 -32.05 9.55 4.37
C HIS A 64 -32.71 8.89 5.59
N ARG A 65 -31.94 8.62 6.65
CA ARG A 65 -32.43 8.04 7.92
C ARG A 65 -32.68 9.10 8.98
N PHE A 66 -32.68 10.38 8.61
CA PHE A 66 -32.72 11.52 9.53
C PHE A 66 -31.60 11.50 10.60
N ARG A 67 -30.51 10.76 10.35
CA ARG A 67 -29.34 10.69 11.23
C ARG A 67 -28.20 11.56 10.70
N ASP A 68 -27.19 11.77 11.51
CA ASP A 68 -25.94 12.44 11.15
C ASP A 68 -24.97 11.43 10.50
N CYS A 69 -23.69 11.44 10.86
CA CYS A 69 -22.69 10.52 10.36
C CYS A 69 -22.09 9.70 11.50
N ASP A 70 -21.78 8.44 11.21
CA ASP A 70 -21.04 7.55 12.10
C ASP A 70 -19.55 7.60 11.72
N ALA A 71 -18.81 8.52 12.34
CA ALA A 71 -17.46 8.88 11.91
C ALA A 71 -16.39 7.98 12.55
N HIS A 72 -15.43 7.54 11.74
CA HIS A 72 -14.20 6.91 12.20
C HIS A 72 -13.05 7.21 11.22
N VAL A 73 -11.82 7.10 11.68
CA VAL A 73 -10.61 7.36 10.88
C VAL A 73 -9.84 6.06 10.70
N GLN A 74 -9.33 5.84 9.48
CA GLN A 74 -8.40 4.77 9.16
C GLN A 74 -7.12 5.39 8.59
N VAL A 75 -5.98 5.05 9.17
CA VAL A 75 -4.68 5.51 8.65
C VAL A 75 -4.03 4.37 7.89
N TRP A 76 -3.56 4.68 6.68
CA TRP A 76 -2.84 3.76 5.82
C TRP A 76 -1.42 4.26 5.64
N VAL A 77 -0.46 3.33 5.59
CA VAL A 77 0.95 3.64 5.39
C VAL A 77 1.40 2.99 4.10
N ARG A 78 2.04 3.77 3.24
CA ARG A 78 2.70 3.34 2.01
C ARG A 78 4.15 3.77 2.08
N ASN A 79 5.04 2.92 1.59
CA ASN A 79 6.38 3.34 1.23
C ASN A 79 6.41 3.58 -0.28
N ASP A 80 6.75 4.80 -0.68
CA ASP A 80 6.77 5.20 -2.09
C ASP A 80 7.83 4.43 -2.90
N ALA A 81 8.93 3.96 -2.28
CA ALA A 81 9.92 3.09 -2.92
C ALA A 81 9.34 1.73 -3.35
N LYS A 82 8.36 1.21 -2.60
CA LYS A 82 7.67 -0.06 -2.91
C LYS A 82 6.42 0.16 -3.77
N GLY A 83 5.86 1.38 -3.78
CA GLY A 83 4.65 1.75 -4.51
C GLY A 83 3.36 1.03 -4.07
N ALA A 84 3.43 0.18 -3.04
CA ALA A 84 2.33 -0.70 -2.64
C ALA A 84 1.73 -0.30 -1.29
N TRP A 85 0.40 -0.22 -1.24
CA TRP A 85 -0.35 -0.08 0.01
C TRP A 85 -0.34 -1.38 0.81
N ARG A 86 -0.28 -1.29 2.13
CA ARG A 86 -0.47 -2.46 3.01
C ARG A 86 -1.92 -2.94 2.90
N LYS A 87 -2.15 -4.25 3.09
CA LYS A 87 -3.52 -4.85 3.06
C LYS A 87 -4.41 -4.41 4.22
N LYS A 88 -3.82 -4.04 5.35
CA LYS A 88 -4.53 -3.64 6.57
C LYS A 88 -4.15 -2.19 6.93
N PRO A 89 -5.10 -1.40 7.46
CA PRO A 89 -4.79 -0.08 7.98
C PRO A 89 -3.80 -0.18 9.14
N TRP A 90 -2.95 0.83 9.28
CA TRP A 90 -1.96 0.94 10.33
C TRP A 90 -2.62 1.24 11.69
N MET A 91 -3.64 2.11 11.69
CA MET A 91 -4.50 2.37 12.85
C MET A 91 -5.96 2.59 12.40
N ARG A 92 -6.89 2.35 13.33
CA ARG A 92 -8.31 2.69 13.19
C ARG A 92 -8.81 3.27 14.50
N THR A 93 -9.58 4.36 14.45
CA THR A 93 -10.25 4.91 15.64
C THR A 93 -11.59 4.22 15.90
N LYS A 94 -12.13 4.40 17.11
CA LYS A 94 -13.50 3.97 17.41
C LYS A 94 -14.50 4.78 16.58
N ILE A 95 -15.64 4.16 16.27
CA ILE A 95 -16.73 4.84 15.60
C ILE A 95 -17.43 5.75 16.61
N VAL A 96 -17.64 7.01 16.23
CA VAL A 96 -18.46 7.96 16.97
C VAL A 96 -19.76 8.12 16.21
N ASN A 97 -20.85 7.60 16.78
CA ASN A 97 -22.13 7.54 16.11
C ASN A 97 -22.86 8.89 16.13
N ASN A 98 -23.59 9.17 15.05
CA ASN A 98 -24.52 10.28 14.92
C ASN A 98 -23.95 11.64 15.37
N LYS A 99 -22.71 11.96 14.95
CA LYS A 99 -22.03 13.20 15.38
C LYS A 99 -21.16 13.79 14.28
N ARG A 100 -21.37 15.09 13.99
CA ARG A 100 -20.64 15.84 12.95
C ARG A 100 -19.30 16.42 13.41
N ASP A 101 -19.12 16.50 14.73
CA ASP A 101 -17.89 16.97 15.38
C ASP A 101 -17.34 15.86 16.31
N PRO A 102 -16.87 14.74 15.75
CA PRO A 102 -16.35 13.63 16.54
C PRO A 102 -15.00 14.00 17.18
N VAL A 103 -14.79 13.51 18.40
CA VAL A 103 -13.54 13.64 19.16
C VAL A 103 -13.06 12.23 19.49
N TRP A 104 -11.82 11.90 19.15
CA TRP A 104 -11.24 10.58 19.36
C TRP A 104 -10.12 10.58 20.38
N ASN A 105 -9.32 11.66 20.45
CA ASN A 105 -8.13 11.79 21.31
C ASN A 105 -7.30 10.49 21.36
N THR A 106 -7.12 9.87 20.20
CA THR A 106 -6.44 8.58 20.08
C THR A 106 -5.02 8.81 19.61
N GLU A 107 -4.06 8.27 20.35
CA GLU A 107 -2.64 8.30 20.00
C GLU A 107 -2.16 6.88 19.76
N GLN A 108 -1.33 6.71 18.73
CA GLN A 108 -0.65 5.46 18.46
C GLN A 108 0.77 5.73 18.01
N GLU A 109 1.69 4.97 18.57
CA GLU A 109 3.10 4.98 18.23
C GLU A 109 3.52 3.55 17.91
N ARG A 110 4.08 3.35 16.72
CA ARG A 110 4.57 2.03 16.29
C ARG A 110 5.78 2.18 15.37
N PRO A 111 6.69 1.20 15.38
CA PRO A 111 7.74 1.13 14.37
C PRO A 111 7.11 0.93 13.00
N VAL A 112 7.52 1.77 12.06
CA VAL A 112 7.21 1.61 10.63
C VAL A 112 8.35 0.84 10.02
N LEU A 113 8.17 -0.47 9.96
CA LEU A 113 9.02 -1.36 9.18
C LEU A 113 8.39 -1.44 7.79
N THR A 114 8.87 -0.61 6.88
CA THR A 114 8.49 -0.71 5.46
C THR A 114 9.45 -1.56 4.63
N GLY A 115 10.53 -2.06 5.28
CA GLY A 115 11.41 -3.16 4.87
C GLY A 115 10.69 -4.49 4.68
#